data_AF-A0A096MI64-F1
#
_entry.id   AF-A0A096MI64-F1
#
_cell.length_a   1.000
_cell.length_b   1.000
_cell.length_c   1.000
_cell.angle_alpha   90.00
_cell.angle_beta   90.00
_cell.angle_gamma   90.00
#
_symmetry.space_group_name_H-M   'P 1'
#
loop_
_entity.id
_entity.type
_entity.pdbx_description
1 polymer ?
#
loop_
_entity_poly.entity_id
_entity_poly.type
_entity_poly.pdbx_seq_one_letter_code
_entity_poly.pdbx_strand_id
1 'polypeptide(L)'
;MDFTECYEDTVSSVAAAARSGCRRRLRRLIHRGCSVDSRDNRGWNPLHEAAAAGSKDCVEEILSAVSESSSRCHRDYVNALTHEGESACYLAAQRGHLAVVRLLLKAHADLNQLTNDLSCPLYAAVDNGHTEVVKLLVRKGAQVNRIHTASCWTCLHQAVYKGHRDIVRVLVDVCNLEAHDDHEISPLFLAAQYGQKECLELLINAGATVNTQAADLATPLLIASQEGHQACVDLLLDNGANPNMACSKDWPQFPIHAAAEFGHISILRRLIEVTDRTCDRGERMVSPLYVAIHSDQTGSIQLLLKEDYSPDAQDYADILGFPSPLSLALHRTSTKPCSLYVVNESVKLLLSAGATLNAEEWTYALGTDRTDLLELILDHRRIPRPEAFSKGFLAPHHCGKTMLKLKELWLSVLLNKGLEPSLLLHPHMLEKTDSDVLNYLLEFVNWSTLSPSLKIILDQRRAEKTWEPHTYFDSVPCLFHLCRLKVREVLGPDQLMRTNVVQQLVVPSPLHDFLKFRDIQELSSTRPPPSPVINRIERYRSTHEHRHVV
;
A
#
# COMPACT_ATOMS: atom_id res chain seq x y z
N MET A 1 0.20 13.92 47.75
CA MET A 1 -0.81 14.96 48.00
C MET A 1 -1.98 14.62 47.11
N ASP A 2 -3.13 14.35 47.72
CA ASP A 2 -4.37 14.07 47.01
C ASP A 2 -4.95 15.42 46.57
N PHE A 3 -4.93 15.70 45.27
CA PHE A 3 -5.37 17.00 44.71
C PHE A 3 -6.89 17.12 44.60
N THR A 4 -7.64 16.15 45.11
CA THR A 4 -9.11 16.13 45.04
C THR A 4 -9.78 17.18 45.93
N GLU A 5 -9.13 17.65 47.00
CA GLU A 5 -9.66 18.74 47.87
C GLU A 5 -9.37 20.16 47.34
N CYS A 6 -8.45 20.34 46.39
CA CYS A 6 -8.02 21.68 45.93
C CYS A 6 -8.84 22.24 44.74
N TYR A 7 -9.81 21.48 44.22
CA TYR A 7 -10.62 21.86 43.06
C TYR A 7 -12.12 21.63 43.30
N GLU A 8 -12.62 21.92 44.50
CA GLU A 8 -14.07 22.09 44.62
C GLU A 8 -14.49 23.26 43.70
N ASP A 9 -15.36 22.96 42.73
CA ASP A 9 -16.06 23.90 41.85
C ASP A 9 -16.71 25.00 42.73
N THR A 10 -15.97 26.07 43.05
CA THR A 10 -16.43 27.17 43.90
C THR A 10 -17.29 28.11 43.06
N VAL A 11 -18.45 27.60 42.67
CA VAL A 11 -19.39 28.28 41.78
C VAL A 11 -20.32 29.15 42.62
N SER A 12 -20.50 30.41 42.23
CA SER A 12 -21.43 31.30 42.93
C SER A 12 -22.86 30.72 42.93
N SER A 13 -23.67 31.05 43.94
CA SER A 13 -25.06 30.56 44.01
C SER A 13 -25.90 30.94 42.78
N VAL A 14 -25.59 32.09 42.16
CA VAL A 14 -26.17 32.58 40.91
C VAL A 14 -25.72 31.70 39.74
N ALA A 15 -24.42 31.41 39.63
CA ALA A 15 -23.87 30.52 38.61
C ALA A 15 -24.39 29.08 38.74
N ALA A 16 -24.54 28.55 39.95
CA ALA A 16 -25.15 27.23 40.18
C ALA A 16 -26.65 27.20 39.78
N ALA A 17 -27.38 28.29 40.02
CA ALA A 17 -28.76 28.43 39.56
C ALA A 17 -28.86 28.54 38.03
N ALA A 18 -27.88 29.20 37.38
CA ALA A 18 -27.74 29.28 35.94
C ALA A 18 -27.44 27.91 35.31
N ARG A 19 -26.46 27.18 35.87
CA ARG A 19 -26.08 25.80 35.46
C ARG A 19 -27.26 24.83 35.52
N SER A 20 -28.07 24.92 36.57
CA SER A 20 -29.27 24.08 36.74
C SER A 20 -30.49 24.55 35.94
N GLY A 21 -30.39 25.67 35.22
CA GLY A 21 -31.51 26.24 34.45
C GLY A 21 -32.68 26.76 35.29
N CYS A 22 -32.49 26.95 36.60
CA CYS A 22 -33.58 27.32 37.50
C CYS A 22 -33.81 28.84 37.53
N ARG A 23 -34.51 29.37 36.50
CA ARG A 23 -34.85 30.80 36.38
C ARG A 23 -35.43 31.43 37.66
N ARG A 24 -36.35 30.73 38.34
CA ARG A 24 -37.00 31.23 39.58
C ARG A 24 -35.99 31.39 40.72
N ARG A 25 -35.03 30.48 40.86
CA ARG A 25 -33.98 30.57 41.86
C ARG A 25 -33.00 31.68 41.50
N LEU A 26 -32.56 31.72 40.24
CA LEU A 26 -31.68 32.74 39.70
C LEU A 26 -32.23 34.16 39.95
N ARG A 27 -33.49 34.41 39.53
CA ARG A 27 -34.16 35.71 39.71
C ARG A 27 -34.20 36.12 41.19
N ARG A 28 -34.57 35.21 42.09
CA ARG A 28 -34.60 35.49 43.54
C ARG A 28 -33.23 35.86 44.10
N LEU A 29 -32.15 35.22 43.62
CA LEU A 29 -30.79 35.53 44.06
C LEU A 29 -30.34 36.90 43.55
N ILE A 30 -30.63 37.25 42.30
CA ILE A 30 -30.34 38.57 41.73
C ILE A 30 -31.08 39.68 42.51
N HIS A 31 -32.36 39.48 42.82
CA HIS A 31 -33.15 40.46 43.61
C HIS A 31 -32.63 40.63 45.06
N ARG A 32 -31.93 39.62 45.60
CA ARG A 32 -31.27 39.70 46.91
C ARG A 32 -29.91 40.41 46.86
N GLY A 33 -29.50 40.91 45.69
CA GLY A 33 -28.23 41.60 45.50
C GLY A 33 -27.03 40.69 45.27
N CYS A 34 -27.24 39.41 44.94
CA CYS A 34 -26.12 38.53 44.56
C CYS A 34 -25.52 38.98 43.21
N SER A 35 -24.19 39.08 43.15
CA SER A 35 -23.49 39.50 41.94
C SER A 35 -23.68 38.51 40.78
N VAL A 36 -23.88 39.06 39.58
CA VAL A 36 -23.92 38.32 38.32
C VAL A 36 -22.54 38.22 37.65
N ASP A 37 -21.49 38.81 38.22
CA ASP A 37 -20.12 38.79 37.69
C ASP A 37 -19.10 38.08 38.60
N SER A 38 -19.59 37.32 39.57
CA SER A 38 -18.72 36.44 40.37
C SER A 38 -18.17 35.30 39.52
N ARG A 39 -16.86 35.28 39.33
CA ARG A 39 -16.14 34.25 38.58
C ARG A 39 -15.68 33.11 39.50
N ASP A 40 -15.68 31.89 38.98
CA ASP A 40 -15.08 30.73 39.64
C ASP A 40 -13.59 30.55 39.28
N ASN A 41 -12.99 29.44 39.72
CA ASN A 41 -11.58 29.07 39.48
C ASN A 41 -11.24 28.78 38.00
N ARG A 42 -12.23 28.66 37.11
CA ARG A 42 -12.05 28.52 35.65
C ARG A 42 -12.22 29.87 34.94
N GLY A 43 -12.52 30.93 35.69
CA GLY A 43 -12.89 32.23 35.15
C GLY A 43 -14.33 32.28 34.64
N TRP A 44 -15.15 31.26 34.91
CA TRP A 44 -16.54 31.22 34.46
C TRP A 44 -17.41 32.12 35.35
N ASN A 45 -18.23 32.95 34.72
CA ASN A 45 -19.29 33.70 35.38
C ASN A 45 -20.67 33.01 35.15
N PRO A 46 -21.74 33.46 35.82
CA PRO A 46 -23.08 32.92 35.61
C PRO A 46 -23.57 32.89 34.15
N LEU A 47 -23.12 33.81 33.29
CA LEU A 47 -23.47 33.82 31.87
C LEU A 47 -22.85 32.63 31.13
N HIS A 48 -21.57 32.31 31.40
CA HIS A 48 -20.91 31.12 30.83
C HIS A 48 -21.65 29.83 31.22
N GLU A 49 -22.01 29.69 32.49
CA GLU A 49 -22.79 28.55 32.99
C GLU A 49 -24.16 28.43 32.33
N ALA A 50 -24.91 29.55 32.26
CA ALA A 50 -26.22 29.58 31.60
C ALA A 50 -26.10 29.23 30.12
N ALA A 51 -25.04 29.71 29.47
CA ALA A 51 -24.79 29.49 28.05
C ALA A 51 -24.41 28.04 27.75
N ALA A 52 -23.50 27.46 28.52
CA ALA A 52 -23.11 26.05 28.42
C ALA A 52 -24.26 25.09 28.75
N ALA A 53 -25.13 25.47 29.70
CA ALA A 53 -26.33 24.72 30.05
C ALA A 53 -27.48 24.88 29.04
N GLY A 54 -27.37 25.80 28.06
CA GLY A 54 -28.44 26.05 27.08
C GLY A 54 -29.68 26.73 27.67
N SER A 55 -29.56 27.31 28.86
CA SER A 55 -30.69 27.86 29.62
C SER A 55 -31.04 29.26 29.13
N LYS A 56 -31.78 29.34 28.01
CA LYS A 56 -32.25 30.59 27.38
C LYS A 56 -32.83 31.58 28.38
N ASP A 57 -33.75 31.13 29.22
CA ASP A 57 -34.41 31.95 30.22
C ASP A 57 -33.43 32.54 31.25
N CYS A 58 -32.46 31.75 31.70
CA CYS A 58 -31.42 32.23 32.63
C CYS A 58 -30.53 33.28 31.96
N VAL A 59 -30.18 33.08 30.68
CA VAL A 59 -29.43 34.07 29.89
C VAL A 59 -30.22 35.38 29.77
N GLU A 60 -31.51 35.33 29.46
CA GLU A 60 -32.35 36.54 29.37
C GLU A 60 -32.40 37.30 30.71
N GLU A 61 -32.58 36.60 31.83
CA GLU A 61 -32.59 37.23 33.16
C GLU A 61 -31.24 37.86 33.53
N ILE A 62 -30.13 37.17 33.26
CA ILE A 62 -28.78 37.68 33.55
C ILE A 62 -28.51 38.94 32.71
N LEU A 63 -28.79 38.89 31.40
CA LEU A 63 -28.58 40.03 30.52
C LEU A 63 -29.47 41.23 30.88
N SER A 64 -30.70 40.97 31.35
CA SER A 64 -31.60 42.03 31.84
C SER A 64 -31.04 42.71 33.09
N ALA A 65 -30.58 41.93 34.07
CA ALA A 65 -29.98 42.45 35.30
C ALA A 65 -28.71 43.27 35.05
N VAL A 66 -27.89 42.87 34.07
CA VAL A 66 -26.68 43.62 33.68
C VAL A 66 -27.03 44.91 32.94
N SER A 67 -28.12 44.94 32.17
CA SER A 67 -28.51 46.13 31.39
C SER A 67 -28.97 47.31 32.26
N GLU A 68 -29.47 47.05 33.47
CA GLU A 68 -29.85 48.07 34.44
C GLU A 68 -28.62 48.79 35.04
N SER A 69 -27.44 48.17 34.95
CA SER A 69 -26.17 48.71 35.41
C SER A 69 -25.36 49.19 34.20
N SER A 70 -25.35 50.49 33.89
CA SER A 70 -24.51 51.20 32.89
C SER A 70 -24.07 50.46 31.59
N SER A 71 -24.52 50.93 30.42
CA SER A 71 -24.31 50.31 29.08
C SER A 71 -22.88 49.88 28.70
N ARG A 72 -21.83 50.55 29.20
CA ARG A 72 -20.43 50.21 28.87
C ARG A 72 -20.00 48.88 29.48
N CYS A 73 -20.45 48.54 30.69
CA CYS A 73 -20.13 47.24 31.29
C CYS A 73 -20.96 46.09 30.70
N HIS A 74 -22.09 46.37 30.04
CA HIS A 74 -22.92 45.33 29.43
C HIS A 74 -22.18 44.58 28.31
N ARG A 75 -21.54 45.30 27.38
CA ARG A 75 -20.78 44.68 26.29
C ARG A 75 -19.56 43.93 26.81
N ASP A 76 -18.86 44.51 27.78
CA ASP A 76 -17.67 43.89 28.38
C ASP A 76 -18.03 42.60 29.13
N TYR A 77 -19.19 42.57 29.78
CA TYR A 77 -19.70 41.38 30.47
C TYR A 77 -20.11 40.27 29.51
N VAL A 78 -20.85 40.59 28.44
CA VAL A 78 -21.26 39.60 27.42
C VAL A 78 -20.06 38.95 26.74
N ASN A 79 -18.97 39.71 26.58
CA ASN A 79 -17.71 39.27 25.98
C ASN A 79 -16.64 38.90 27.02
N ALA A 80 -17.03 38.70 28.28
CA ALA A 80 -16.12 38.16 29.27
C ALA A 80 -15.61 36.78 28.83
N LEU A 81 -14.34 36.50 29.13
CA LEU A 81 -13.68 35.26 28.77
C LEU A 81 -13.34 34.43 30.00
N THR A 82 -13.38 33.12 29.84
CA THR A 82 -12.83 32.14 30.78
C THR A 82 -11.30 32.16 30.76
N HIS A 83 -10.64 31.40 31.64
CA HIS A 83 -9.18 31.26 31.58
C HIS A 83 -8.68 30.60 30.28
N GLU A 84 -9.52 29.82 29.61
CA GLU A 84 -9.24 29.23 28.29
C GLU A 84 -9.57 30.16 27.11
N GLY A 85 -9.94 31.42 27.39
CA GLY A 85 -10.31 32.40 26.37
C GLY A 85 -11.70 32.15 25.76
N GLU A 86 -12.52 31.30 26.38
CA GLU A 86 -13.85 30.97 25.85
C GLU A 86 -14.86 32.05 26.21
N SER A 87 -15.65 32.50 25.23
CA SER A 87 -16.80 33.38 25.49
C SER A 87 -18.07 32.57 25.77
N ALA A 88 -19.07 33.19 26.40
CA ALA A 88 -20.39 32.57 26.52
C ALA A 88 -20.99 32.16 25.16
N CYS A 89 -20.70 32.94 24.09
CA CYS A 89 -21.15 32.60 22.74
C CYS A 89 -20.44 31.36 22.19
N TYR A 90 -19.14 31.21 22.46
CA TYR A 90 -18.37 30.02 22.12
C TYR A 90 -18.96 28.76 22.78
N LEU A 91 -19.16 28.78 24.10
CA LEU A 91 -19.71 27.64 24.85
C LEU A 91 -21.11 27.24 24.38
N ALA A 92 -21.97 28.22 24.10
CA ALA A 92 -23.30 27.95 23.55
C ALA A 92 -23.23 27.37 22.13
N ALA A 93 -22.29 27.84 21.30
CA ALA A 93 -22.12 27.36 19.94
C ALA A 93 -21.54 25.94 19.88
N GLN A 94 -20.52 25.66 20.69
CA GLN A 94 -19.90 24.35 20.87
C GLN A 94 -20.91 23.27 21.26
N ARG A 95 -21.94 23.64 22.04
CA ARG A 95 -22.98 22.72 22.53
C ARG A 95 -24.30 22.77 21.76
N GLY A 96 -24.37 23.57 20.70
CA GLY A 96 -25.52 23.58 19.79
C GLY A 96 -26.73 24.36 20.30
N HIS A 97 -26.56 25.24 21.30
CA HIS A 97 -27.66 25.98 21.94
C HIS A 97 -28.11 27.18 21.12
N LEU A 98 -28.78 26.93 19.99
CA LEU A 98 -29.21 27.94 19.01
C LEU A 98 -29.95 29.14 19.63
N ALA A 99 -30.87 28.88 20.55
CA ALA A 99 -31.66 29.93 21.18
C ALA A 99 -30.79 30.87 22.03
N VAL A 100 -29.80 30.32 22.72
CA VAL A 100 -28.83 31.08 23.51
C VAL A 100 -27.90 31.87 22.59
N VAL A 101 -27.32 31.25 21.56
CA VAL A 101 -26.46 31.94 20.59
C VAL A 101 -27.19 33.15 19.99
N ARG A 102 -28.48 32.98 19.62
CA ARG A 102 -29.30 34.08 19.09
C ARG A 102 -29.46 35.24 20.08
N LEU A 103 -29.61 34.96 21.37
CA LEU A 103 -29.72 35.99 22.40
C LEU A 103 -28.39 36.70 22.63
N LEU A 104 -27.30 35.96 22.75
CA LEU A 104 -25.97 36.52 22.94
C LEU A 104 -25.58 37.44 21.78
N LEU A 105 -25.87 37.04 20.53
CA LEU A 105 -25.63 37.91 19.37
C LEU A 105 -26.51 39.18 19.37
N LYS A 106 -27.75 39.10 19.88
CA LYS A 106 -28.59 40.30 20.08
C LYS A 106 -28.01 41.22 21.15
N ALA A 107 -27.33 40.66 22.15
CA ALA A 107 -26.62 41.38 23.20
C ALA A 107 -25.18 41.80 22.80
N HIS A 108 -24.87 41.81 21.50
CA HIS A 108 -23.57 42.21 20.96
C HIS A 108 -22.38 41.33 21.41
N ALA A 109 -22.61 40.03 21.57
CA ALA A 109 -21.50 39.07 21.68
C ALA A 109 -20.64 39.08 20.41
N ASP A 110 -19.32 39.05 20.60
CA ASP A 110 -18.34 38.92 19.53
C ASP A 110 -18.34 37.48 19.02
N LEU A 111 -18.81 37.34 17.79
CA LEU A 111 -18.94 36.07 17.09
C LEU A 111 -17.61 35.56 16.50
N ASN A 112 -16.55 36.38 16.49
CA ASN A 112 -15.21 36.03 16.01
C ASN A 112 -14.17 35.96 17.14
N GLN A 113 -14.59 36.10 18.39
CA GLN A 113 -13.71 35.97 19.55
C GLN A 113 -13.00 34.61 19.53
N LEU A 114 -11.68 34.65 19.71
CA LEU A 114 -10.86 33.45 19.76
C LEU A 114 -10.65 32.95 21.18
N THR A 115 -10.59 31.63 21.33
CA THR A 115 -10.04 30.95 22.50
C THR A 115 -8.51 30.99 22.47
N ASN A 116 -7.87 30.52 23.55
CA ASN A 116 -6.42 30.39 23.61
C ASN A 116 -5.87 29.45 22.51
N ASP A 117 -6.67 28.48 22.08
CA ASP A 117 -6.34 27.53 20.99
C ASP A 117 -6.71 28.04 19.59
N LEU A 118 -6.98 29.35 19.43
CA LEU A 118 -7.36 29.97 18.16
C LEU A 118 -8.69 29.43 17.55
N SER A 119 -9.51 28.77 18.36
CA SER A 119 -10.86 28.34 17.98
C SER A 119 -11.86 29.50 18.12
N CYS A 120 -12.93 29.49 17.35
CA CYS A 120 -14.00 30.50 17.42
C CYS A 120 -15.39 29.85 17.52
N PRO A 121 -16.46 30.61 17.83
CA PRO A 121 -17.82 30.06 17.92
C PRO A 121 -18.28 29.31 16.67
N LEU A 122 -17.91 29.79 15.48
CA LEU A 122 -18.25 29.10 14.22
C LEU A 122 -17.53 27.75 14.13
N TYR A 123 -16.22 27.72 14.36
CA TYR A 123 -15.43 26.50 14.29
C TYR A 123 -15.90 25.45 15.30
N ALA A 124 -16.19 25.85 16.54
CA ALA A 124 -16.72 24.94 17.56
C ALA A 124 -18.09 24.33 17.18
N ALA A 125 -18.98 25.13 16.58
CA ALA A 125 -20.25 24.63 16.06
C ALA A 125 -20.06 23.68 14.87
N VAL A 126 -19.05 23.93 14.03
CA VAL A 126 -18.69 23.04 12.92
C VAL A 126 -18.14 21.71 13.43
N ASP A 127 -17.16 21.74 14.33
CA ASP A 127 -16.51 20.54 14.88
C ASP A 127 -17.49 19.60 15.59
N ASN A 128 -18.54 20.17 16.21
CA ASN A 128 -19.58 19.43 16.93
C ASN A 128 -20.85 19.17 16.10
N GLY A 129 -20.87 19.48 14.80
CA GLY A 129 -21.98 19.14 13.91
C GLY A 129 -23.28 19.95 14.11
N HIS A 130 -23.20 21.16 14.67
CA HIS A 130 -24.37 21.98 15.00
C HIS A 130 -24.83 22.87 13.84
N THR A 131 -25.39 22.25 12.81
CA THR A 131 -25.81 22.88 11.54
C THR A 131 -26.64 24.16 11.70
N GLU A 132 -27.64 24.19 12.59
CA GLU A 132 -28.47 25.39 12.76
C GLU A 132 -27.73 26.56 13.40
N VAL A 133 -26.78 26.27 14.29
CA VAL A 133 -25.88 27.28 14.85
C VAL A 133 -24.94 27.81 13.78
N VAL A 134 -24.34 26.93 12.96
CA VAL A 134 -23.51 27.33 11.82
C VAL A 134 -24.27 28.26 10.88
N LYS A 135 -25.49 27.88 10.46
CA LYS A 135 -26.33 28.72 9.60
C LYS A 135 -26.60 30.08 10.22
N LEU A 136 -26.80 30.16 11.54
CA LEU A 136 -27.03 31.44 12.22
C LEU A 136 -25.76 32.30 12.22
N LEU A 137 -24.61 31.72 12.57
CA LEU A 137 -23.34 32.43 12.66
C LEU A 137 -22.87 32.95 11.29
N VAL A 138 -22.96 32.12 10.24
CA VAL A 138 -22.68 32.52 8.85
C VAL A 138 -23.58 33.68 8.43
N ARG A 139 -24.90 33.58 8.64
CA ARG A 139 -25.86 34.67 8.35
C ARG A 139 -25.59 35.97 9.12
N LYS A 140 -24.84 35.90 10.22
CA LYS A 140 -24.47 37.05 11.06
C LYS A 140 -23.07 37.60 10.76
N GLY A 141 -22.39 37.09 9.74
CA GLY A 141 -21.10 37.60 9.29
C GLY A 141 -19.91 37.02 10.03
N ALA A 142 -19.99 35.76 10.48
CA ALA A 142 -18.81 35.04 10.97
C ALA A 142 -17.72 34.94 9.91
N GLN A 143 -16.46 35.03 10.34
CA GLN A 143 -15.31 34.91 9.46
C GLN A 143 -15.11 33.44 9.08
N VAL A 144 -15.63 33.05 7.92
CA VAL A 144 -15.72 31.64 7.49
C VAL A 144 -14.39 31.05 6.98
N ASN A 145 -13.48 31.89 6.47
CA ASN A 145 -12.19 31.46 5.89
C ASN A 145 -11.02 31.59 6.88
N ARG A 146 -11.29 31.75 8.17
CA ARG A 146 -10.24 31.85 9.18
C ARG A 146 -9.60 30.48 9.41
N ILE A 147 -8.31 30.51 9.73
CA ILE A 147 -7.52 29.33 10.15
C ILE A 147 -7.70 29.12 11.66
N HIS A 148 -7.92 27.86 12.05
CA HIS A 148 -8.25 27.48 13.43
C HIS A 148 -7.34 26.41 14.02
N THR A 149 -6.40 25.86 13.25
CA THR A 149 -5.47 24.84 13.70
C THR A 149 -4.05 25.19 13.28
N ALA A 150 -3.05 24.57 13.92
CA ALA A 150 -1.66 24.69 13.52
C ALA A 150 -1.43 24.20 12.07
N SER A 151 -2.23 23.23 11.61
CA SER A 151 -2.23 22.72 10.24
C SER A 151 -2.99 23.62 9.26
N CYS A 152 -3.25 24.89 9.59
CA CYS A 152 -3.94 25.81 8.68
C CYS A 152 -5.40 25.46 8.32
N TRP A 153 -6.11 24.65 9.12
CA TRP A 153 -7.47 24.23 8.76
C TRP A 153 -8.52 25.34 8.93
N THR A 154 -9.40 25.44 7.95
CA THR A 154 -10.61 26.28 7.98
C THR A 154 -11.83 25.50 8.49
N CYS A 155 -12.95 26.19 8.71
CA CYS A 155 -14.24 25.53 8.94
C CYS A 155 -14.65 24.53 7.85
N LEU A 156 -14.34 24.80 6.57
CA LEU A 156 -14.70 23.89 5.47
C LEU A 156 -13.93 22.56 5.55
N HIS A 157 -12.62 22.61 5.77
CA HIS A 157 -11.79 21.43 6.08
C HIS A 157 -12.37 20.58 7.20
N GLN A 158 -12.66 21.19 8.36
CA GLN A 158 -13.19 20.46 9.51
C GLN A 158 -14.56 19.81 9.22
N ALA A 159 -15.45 20.53 8.53
CA ALA A 159 -16.77 20.01 8.16
C ALA A 159 -16.66 18.80 7.22
N VAL A 160 -15.73 18.85 6.26
CA VAL A 160 -15.47 17.75 5.33
C VAL A 160 -14.86 16.55 6.05
N TYR A 161 -13.82 16.76 6.86
CA TYR A 161 -13.15 15.71 7.63
C TYR A 161 -14.14 14.93 8.50
N LYS A 162 -15.07 15.63 9.16
CA LYS A 162 -16.12 15.03 10.01
C LYS A 162 -17.30 14.46 9.22
N GLY A 163 -17.33 14.59 7.89
CA GLY A 163 -18.45 14.13 7.05
C GLY A 163 -19.75 14.90 7.29
N HIS A 164 -19.69 16.14 7.78
CA HIS A 164 -20.86 16.95 8.09
C HIS A 164 -21.46 17.59 6.84
N ARG A 165 -22.04 16.76 5.95
CA ARG A 165 -22.67 17.15 4.68
C ARG A 165 -23.55 18.41 4.75
N ASP A 166 -24.40 18.50 5.76
CA ASP A 166 -25.35 19.63 5.85
C ASP A 166 -24.66 20.94 6.25
N ILE A 167 -23.52 20.85 6.95
CA ILE A 167 -22.64 21.99 7.24
C ILE A 167 -21.85 22.36 5.99
N VAL A 168 -21.26 21.38 5.28
CA VAL A 168 -20.58 21.60 4.00
C VAL A 168 -21.51 22.34 3.04
N ARG A 169 -22.78 21.91 2.90
CA ARG A 169 -23.79 22.59 2.07
C ARG A 169 -23.99 24.06 2.43
N VAL A 170 -23.86 24.44 3.70
CA VAL A 170 -23.99 25.84 4.14
C VAL A 170 -22.71 26.62 3.85
N LEU A 171 -21.55 25.97 3.93
CA LEU A 171 -20.24 26.61 3.80
C LEU A 171 -19.79 26.77 2.35
N VAL A 172 -20.14 25.86 1.45
CA VAL A 172 -19.65 25.90 0.05
C VAL A 172 -20.01 27.17 -0.72
N ASP A 173 -21.14 27.81 -0.40
CA ASP A 173 -21.57 29.04 -1.06
C ASP A 173 -20.89 30.32 -0.52
N VAL A 174 -20.17 30.21 0.60
CA VAL A 174 -19.63 31.38 1.33
C VAL A 174 -18.13 31.29 1.63
N CYS A 175 -17.55 30.10 1.57
CA CYS A 175 -16.14 29.85 1.84
C CYS A 175 -15.28 29.85 0.57
N ASN A 176 -13.97 30.00 0.74
CA ASN A 176 -13.01 29.66 -0.29
C ASN A 176 -12.91 28.12 -0.41
N LEU A 177 -13.36 27.58 -1.54
CA LEU A 177 -13.27 26.14 -1.83
C LEU A 177 -11.84 25.66 -2.02
N GLU A 178 -10.94 26.57 -2.44
CA GLU A 178 -9.52 26.33 -2.70
C GLU A 178 -8.65 26.77 -1.51
N ALA A 179 -9.19 26.73 -0.29
CA ALA A 179 -8.37 26.92 0.89
C ALA A 179 -7.38 25.76 1.01
N HIS A 180 -6.12 26.07 1.35
CA HIS A 180 -5.07 25.06 1.50
C HIS A 180 -4.63 24.97 2.96
N ASP A 181 -4.36 23.75 3.41
CA ASP A 181 -3.69 23.48 4.67
C ASP A 181 -2.15 23.64 4.55
N ASP A 182 -1.39 23.29 5.59
CA ASP A 182 0.08 23.40 5.59
C ASP A 182 0.80 22.42 4.65
N HIS A 183 0.08 21.46 4.06
CA HIS A 183 0.54 20.50 3.05
C HIS A 183 -0.10 20.74 1.67
N GLU A 184 -0.68 21.92 1.46
CA GLU A 184 -1.43 22.29 0.27
C GLU A 184 -2.68 21.42 0.02
N ILE A 185 -3.19 20.72 1.04
CA ILE A 185 -4.39 19.89 0.94
C ILE A 185 -5.61 20.80 0.85
N SER A 186 -6.46 20.55 -0.16
CA SER A 186 -7.75 21.22 -0.33
C SER A 186 -8.89 20.47 0.38
N PRO A 187 -10.04 21.11 0.66
CA PRO A 187 -11.23 20.41 1.14
C PRO A 187 -11.69 19.29 0.20
N LEU A 188 -11.52 19.46 -1.12
CA LEU A 188 -11.87 18.43 -2.10
C LEU A 188 -10.94 17.21 -1.97
N PHE A 189 -9.63 17.44 -1.83
CA PHE A 189 -8.67 16.37 -1.56
C PHE A 189 -9.02 15.63 -0.27
N LEU A 190 -9.34 16.34 0.81
CA LEU A 190 -9.71 15.76 2.10
C LEU A 190 -10.97 14.89 1.99
N ALA A 191 -11.98 15.35 1.24
CA ALA A 191 -13.19 14.57 0.99
C ALA A 191 -12.88 13.26 0.24
N ALA A 192 -11.97 13.31 -0.72
CA ALA A 192 -11.52 12.16 -1.49
C ALA A 192 -10.72 11.18 -0.62
N GLN A 193 -9.82 11.68 0.24
CA GLN A 193 -8.99 10.88 1.15
C GLN A 193 -9.80 10.11 2.18
N TYR A 194 -10.85 10.72 2.76
CA TYR A 194 -11.66 10.09 3.80
C TYR A 194 -12.95 9.45 3.27
N GLY A 195 -13.11 9.36 1.95
CA GLY A 195 -14.26 8.68 1.33
C GLY A 195 -15.60 9.40 1.55
N GLN A 196 -15.57 10.70 1.80
CA GLN A 196 -16.75 11.52 2.12
C GLN A 196 -17.48 11.91 0.84
N LYS A 197 -18.08 10.92 0.16
CA LYS A 197 -18.69 11.04 -1.17
C LYS A 197 -19.65 12.23 -1.27
N GLU A 198 -20.56 12.41 -0.32
CA GLU A 198 -21.55 13.47 -0.41
C GLU A 198 -20.93 14.86 -0.19
N CYS A 199 -19.88 14.98 0.62
CA CYS A 199 -19.13 16.22 0.76
C CYS A 199 -18.35 16.52 -0.53
N LEU A 200 -17.74 15.50 -1.13
CA LEU A 200 -17.04 15.59 -2.41
C LEU A 200 -17.99 16.08 -3.52
N GLU A 201 -19.17 15.48 -3.63
CA GLU A 201 -20.21 15.89 -4.59
C GLU A 201 -20.66 17.34 -4.38
N LEU A 202 -20.85 17.78 -3.13
CA LEU A 202 -21.20 19.17 -2.84
C LEU A 202 -20.10 20.15 -3.26
N LEU A 203 -18.83 19.81 -3.02
CA LEU A 203 -17.69 20.64 -3.39
C LEU A 203 -17.54 20.77 -4.90
N ILE A 204 -17.63 19.66 -5.64
CA ILE A 204 -17.57 19.66 -7.11
C ILE A 204 -18.73 20.48 -7.70
N ASN A 205 -19.96 20.27 -7.21
CA ASN A 205 -21.13 21.03 -7.66
C ASN A 205 -21.03 22.54 -7.37
N ALA A 206 -20.27 22.91 -6.32
CA ALA A 206 -19.98 24.31 -5.99
C ALA A 206 -18.82 24.91 -6.81
N GLY A 207 -18.16 24.11 -7.67
CA GLY A 207 -17.08 24.55 -8.55
C GLY A 207 -15.68 24.38 -7.99
N ALA A 208 -15.48 23.50 -7.00
CA ALA A 208 -14.14 23.16 -6.53
C ALA A 208 -13.30 22.53 -7.66
N THR A 209 -12.01 22.85 -7.68
CA THR A 209 -11.10 22.42 -8.74
C THR A 209 -10.78 20.92 -8.60
N VAL A 210 -11.26 20.11 -9.55
CA VAL A 210 -11.17 18.63 -9.47
C VAL A 210 -9.72 18.12 -9.51
N ASN A 211 -8.85 18.81 -10.24
CA ASN A 211 -7.46 18.42 -10.47
C ASN A 211 -6.46 19.22 -9.62
N THR A 212 -6.83 19.62 -8.39
CA THR A 212 -5.88 20.22 -7.44
C THR A 212 -4.77 19.24 -7.09
N GLN A 213 -3.61 19.76 -6.71
CA GLN A 213 -2.48 18.98 -6.23
C GLN A 213 -2.09 19.43 -4.81
N ALA A 214 -1.80 18.48 -3.95
CA ALA A 214 -1.12 18.72 -2.68
C ALA A 214 0.38 19.00 -2.91
N ALA A 215 1.12 19.30 -1.84
CA ALA A 215 2.53 19.69 -1.92
C ALA A 215 3.44 18.59 -2.55
N ASP A 216 3.05 17.33 -2.38
CA ASP A 216 3.71 16.15 -2.96
C ASP A 216 3.23 15.81 -4.39
N LEU A 217 2.36 16.66 -4.96
CA LEU A 217 1.68 16.51 -6.25
C LEU A 217 0.50 15.53 -6.26
N ALA A 218 0.11 14.95 -5.13
CA ALA A 218 -1.03 14.04 -5.07
C ALA A 218 -2.34 14.74 -5.46
N THR A 219 -3.14 14.09 -6.29
CA THR A 219 -4.47 14.57 -6.70
C THR A 219 -5.59 13.91 -5.88
N PRO A 220 -6.80 14.51 -5.80
CA PRO A 220 -7.97 13.85 -5.22
C PRO A 220 -8.24 12.46 -5.80
N LEU A 221 -8.02 12.27 -7.11
CA LEU A 221 -8.19 10.97 -7.77
C LEU A 221 -7.15 9.94 -7.32
N LEU A 222 -5.89 10.35 -7.16
CA LEU A 222 -4.84 9.46 -6.65
C LEU A 222 -5.16 9.01 -5.22
N ILE A 223 -5.46 9.95 -4.31
CA ILE A 223 -5.69 9.60 -2.90
C ILE A 223 -6.96 8.76 -2.71
N ALA A 224 -8.05 9.04 -3.43
CA ALA A 224 -9.23 8.18 -3.41
C ALA A 224 -8.94 6.77 -3.95
N SER A 225 -8.06 6.67 -4.95
CA SER A 225 -7.64 5.38 -5.52
C SER A 225 -6.74 4.59 -4.56
N GLN A 226 -5.88 5.28 -3.82
CA GLN A 226 -5.02 4.71 -2.78
C GLN A 226 -5.84 4.16 -1.60
N GLU A 227 -6.80 4.95 -1.10
CA GLU A 227 -7.60 4.62 0.07
C GLU A 227 -8.79 3.68 -0.24
N GLY A 228 -9.01 3.35 -1.51
CA GLY A 228 -10.02 2.37 -1.91
C GLY A 228 -11.45 2.91 -2.00
N HIS A 229 -11.61 4.23 -2.16
CA HIS A 229 -12.91 4.89 -2.17
C HIS A 229 -13.54 4.93 -3.57
N GLN A 230 -14.05 3.76 -4.03
CA GLN A 230 -14.64 3.57 -5.37
C GLN A 230 -15.65 4.67 -5.75
N ALA A 231 -16.58 4.98 -4.85
CA ALA A 231 -17.63 5.96 -5.16
C ALA A 231 -17.08 7.40 -5.34
N CYS A 232 -15.96 7.73 -4.69
CA CYS A 232 -15.26 8.99 -4.91
C CYS A 232 -14.49 8.97 -6.22
N VAL A 233 -13.82 7.87 -6.56
CA VAL A 233 -13.14 7.69 -7.85
C VAL A 233 -14.10 7.88 -9.02
N ASP A 234 -15.25 7.19 -8.99
CA ASP A 234 -16.25 7.29 -10.04
C ASP A 234 -16.75 8.74 -10.18
N LEU A 235 -17.08 9.38 -9.06
CA LEU A 235 -17.55 10.77 -9.05
C LEU A 235 -16.49 11.76 -9.57
N LEU A 236 -15.22 11.56 -9.23
CA LEU A 236 -14.12 12.40 -9.72
C LEU A 236 -13.92 12.25 -11.23
N LEU A 237 -13.91 11.00 -11.73
CA LEU A 237 -13.76 10.71 -13.16
C LEU A 237 -14.94 11.28 -13.97
N ASP A 238 -16.17 11.09 -13.48
CA ASP A 238 -17.39 11.61 -14.11
C ASP A 238 -17.42 13.15 -14.18
N ASN A 239 -16.62 13.83 -13.33
CA ASN A 239 -16.48 15.28 -13.29
C ASN A 239 -15.12 15.79 -13.81
N GLY A 240 -14.42 14.99 -14.63
CA GLY A 240 -13.25 15.46 -15.39
C GLY A 240 -11.92 15.42 -14.64
N ALA A 241 -11.81 14.59 -13.60
CA ALA A 241 -10.50 14.25 -13.04
C ALA A 241 -9.62 13.60 -14.13
N ASN A 242 -8.37 14.05 -14.26
CA ASN A 242 -7.44 13.55 -15.25
C ASN A 242 -6.68 12.32 -14.71
N PRO A 243 -6.96 11.10 -15.20
CA PRO A 243 -6.28 9.89 -14.73
C PRO A 243 -4.82 9.77 -15.18
N ASN A 244 -4.34 10.66 -16.05
CA ASN A 244 -2.98 10.71 -16.57
C ASN A 244 -2.16 11.89 -16.00
N MET A 245 -2.66 12.54 -14.95
CA MET A 245 -1.92 13.61 -14.26
C MET A 245 -0.83 13.00 -13.37
N ALA A 246 0.42 13.43 -13.58
CA ALA A 246 1.55 12.99 -12.76
C ALA A 246 1.43 13.51 -11.33
N CYS A 247 1.51 12.59 -10.36
CA CYS A 247 1.26 12.82 -8.95
C CYS A 247 2.50 12.69 -8.07
N SER A 248 3.70 12.61 -8.66
CA SER A 248 4.98 12.56 -7.94
C SER A 248 6.08 13.26 -8.73
N LYS A 249 7.09 13.77 -8.02
CA LYS A 249 8.29 14.40 -8.61
C LYS A 249 9.37 13.38 -8.96
N ASP A 250 9.40 12.24 -8.28
CA ASP A 250 10.48 11.25 -8.39
C ASP A 250 10.29 10.36 -9.62
N TRP A 251 9.03 10.03 -9.92
CA TRP A 251 8.65 9.23 -11.08
C TRP A 251 7.20 9.58 -11.48
N PRO A 252 6.78 9.32 -12.73
CA PRO A 252 5.45 9.72 -13.20
C PRO A 252 4.34 8.79 -12.66
N GLN A 253 4.03 8.96 -11.37
CA GLN A 253 2.96 8.23 -10.69
C GLN A 253 1.59 8.73 -11.14
N PHE A 254 0.71 7.80 -11.47
CA PHE A 254 -0.70 8.04 -11.80
C PHE A 254 -1.63 7.28 -10.82
N PRO A 255 -2.92 7.67 -10.70
CA PRO A 255 -3.92 6.96 -9.89
C PRO A 255 -3.96 5.44 -10.09
N ILE A 256 -3.74 4.95 -11.31
CA ILE A 256 -3.72 3.51 -11.61
C ILE A 256 -2.64 2.76 -10.81
N HIS A 257 -1.51 3.41 -10.52
CA HIS A 257 -0.43 2.82 -9.74
C HIS A 257 -0.84 2.64 -8.29
N ALA A 258 -1.48 3.65 -7.69
CA ALA A 258 -1.99 3.56 -6.33
C ALA A 258 -3.05 2.44 -6.23
N ALA A 259 -4.01 2.37 -7.15
CA ALA A 259 -5.00 1.29 -7.16
C ALA A 259 -4.35 -0.10 -7.27
N ALA A 260 -3.30 -0.23 -8.10
CA ALA A 260 -2.56 -1.47 -8.28
C ALA A 260 -1.73 -1.87 -7.05
N GLU A 261 -1.04 -0.91 -6.44
CA GLU A 261 -0.17 -1.07 -5.27
C GLU A 261 -0.95 -1.47 -4.00
N PHE A 262 -2.12 -0.89 -3.81
CA PHE A 262 -2.97 -1.14 -2.64
C PHE A 262 -4.03 -2.24 -2.88
N GLY A 263 -4.11 -2.79 -4.08
CA GLY A 263 -4.94 -3.98 -4.37
C GLY A 263 -6.43 -3.69 -4.58
N HIS A 264 -6.80 -2.44 -4.91
CA HIS A 264 -8.19 -2.04 -5.10
C HIS A 264 -8.71 -2.42 -6.49
N ILE A 265 -9.04 -3.70 -6.67
CA ILE A 265 -9.33 -4.31 -7.99
C ILE A 265 -10.44 -3.61 -8.78
N SER A 266 -11.52 -3.18 -8.12
CA SER A 266 -12.62 -2.48 -8.79
C SER A 266 -12.19 -1.11 -9.33
N ILE A 267 -11.41 -0.37 -8.53
CA ILE A 267 -10.85 0.93 -8.91
C ILE A 267 -9.82 0.74 -10.02
N LEU A 268 -8.94 -0.25 -9.88
CA LEU A 268 -7.95 -0.59 -10.88
C LEU A 268 -8.62 -0.91 -12.22
N ARG A 269 -9.68 -1.74 -12.23
CA ARG A 269 -10.47 -2.02 -13.43
C ARG A 269 -11.01 -0.73 -14.06
N ARG A 270 -11.58 0.15 -13.25
CA ARG A 270 -12.12 1.42 -13.72
C ARG A 270 -11.04 2.31 -14.33
N LEU A 271 -9.87 2.40 -13.68
CA LEU A 271 -8.74 3.22 -14.15
C LEU A 271 -8.10 2.65 -15.43
N ILE A 272 -8.04 1.33 -15.59
CA ILE A 272 -7.56 0.70 -16.84
C ILE A 272 -8.36 1.16 -18.07
N GLU A 273 -9.66 1.45 -17.92
CA GLU A 273 -10.52 1.92 -19.00
C GLU A 273 -10.24 3.37 -19.44
N VAL A 274 -9.69 4.21 -18.54
CA VAL A 274 -9.58 5.66 -18.74
C VAL A 274 -8.13 6.18 -18.74
N THR A 275 -7.17 5.40 -18.24
CA THR A 275 -5.75 5.74 -18.22
C THR A 275 -5.09 5.33 -19.55
N ASP A 276 -4.24 6.22 -20.07
CA ASP A 276 -3.44 5.95 -21.26
C ASP A 276 -2.43 4.82 -21.00
N ARG A 277 -2.25 3.93 -21.99
CA ARG A 277 -1.30 2.81 -21.93
C ARG A 277 0.16 3.25 -22.03
N THR A 278 0.43 4.55 -22.19
CA THR A 278 1.77 5.11 -22.04
C THR A 278 2.42 4.76 -20.69
N CYS A 279 1.65 4.53 -19.63
CA CYS A 279 2.22 4.03 -18.36
C CYS A 279 2.89 2.65 -18.50
N ASP A 280 2.44 1.77 -19.40
CA ASP A 280 2.98 0.41 -19.49
C ASP A 280 4.37 0.35 -20.14
N ARG A 281 4.57 1.01 -21.28
CA ARG A 281 5.84 0.94 -22.04
C ARG A 281 6.33 2.28 -22.60
N GLY A 282 5.76 3.38 -22.15
CA GLY A 282 6.18 4.72 -22.54
C GLY A 282 7.59 5.03 -22.05
N GLU A 283 8.30 5.87 -22.80
CA GLU A 283 9.63 6.33 -22.40
C GLU A 283 9.53 7.10 -21.07
N ARG A 284 10.37 6.75 -20.09
CA ARG A 284 10.39 7.33 -18.73
C ARG A 284 9.12 7.13 -17.90
N MET A 285 8.16 6.34 -18.39
CA MET A 285 6.98 5.93 -17.62
C MET A 285 7.28 4.68 -16.79
N VAL A 286 6.40 4.33 -15.86
CA VAL A 286 6.49 3.10 -15.06
C VAL A 286 5.21 2.31 -15.23
N SER A 287 5.31 1.01 -15.47
CA SER A 287 4.13 0.16 -15.52
C SER A 287 3.54 -0.02 -14.10
N PRO A 288 2.20 0.06 -13.92
CA PRO A 288 1.55 -0.25 -12.64
C PRO A 288 1.81 -1.69 -12.17
N LEU A 289 2.30 -2.56 -13.07
CA LEU A 289 2.72 -3.91 -12.74
C LEU A 289 3.88 -3.93 -11.73
N TYR A 290 4.81 -2.96 -11.79
CA TYR A 290 5.94 -2.88 -10.86
C TYR A 290 5.48 -2.69 -9.41
N VAL A 291 4.57 -1.75 -9.17
CA VAL A 291 4.06 -1.47 -7.82
C VAL A 291 3.14 -2.58 -7.32
N ALA A 292 2.37 -3.23 -8.20
CA ALA A 292 1.58 -4.40 -7.86
C ALA A 292 2.46 -5.57 -7.38
N ILE A 293 3.59 -5.82 -8.06
CA ILE A 293 4.58 -6.85 -7.67
C ILE A 293 5.30 -6.43 -6.39
N HIS A 294 5.71 -5.17 -6.28
CA HIS A 294 6.38 -4.65 -5.09
C HIS A 294 5.52 -4.90 -3.85
N SER A 295 4.22 -4.63 -3.93
CA SER A 295 3.28 -4.78 -2.81
C SER A 295 2.59 -6.16 -2.74
N ASP A 296 3.03 -7.14 -3.54
CA ASP A 296 2.54 -8.53 -3.52
C ASP A 296 1.02 -8.66 -3.82
N GLN A 297 0.48 -7.75 -4.64
CA GLN A 297 -0.95 -7.67 -4.96
C GLN A 297 -1.31 -8.61 -6.12
N THR A 298 -1.49 -9.90 -5.81
CA THR A 298 -1.77 -10.94 -6.82
C THR A 298 -2.98 -10.62 -7.69
N GLY A 299 -4.06 -10.07 -7.11
CA GLY A 299 -5.26 -9.70 -7.87
C GLY A 299 -5.01 -8.58 -8.88
N SER A 300 -4.20 -7.58 -8.51
CA SER A 300 -3.80 -6.49 -9.41
C SER A 300 -2.94 -7.00 -10.55
N ILE A 301 -1.97 -7.87 -10.25
CA ILE A 301 -1.10 -8.50 -11.25
C ILE A 301 -1.94 -9.30 -12.25
N GLN A 302 -2.84 -10.16 -11.76
CA GLN A 302 -3.73 -10.96 -12.61
C GLN A 302 -4.58 -10.08 -13.52
N LEU A 303 -5.15 -8.99 -12.97
CA LEU A 303 -5.99 -8.09 -13.74
C LEU A 303 -5.18 -7.34 -14.81
N LEU A 304 -4.04 -6.77 -14.46
CA LEU A 304 -3.19 -6.04 -15.41
C LEU A 304 -2.75 -6.95 -16.56
N LEU A 305 -2.25 -8.16 -16.27
CA LEU A 305 -1.83 -9.12 -17.29
C LEU A 305 -3.00 -9.59 -18.17
N LYS A 306 -4.21 -9.71 -17.61
CA LYS A 306 -5.42 -10.06 -18.36
C LYS A 306 -5.86 -8.93 -19.30
N GLU A 307 -5.63 -7.68 -18.91
CA GLU A 307 -5.96 -6.48 -19.69
C GLU A 307 -4.76 -6.03 -20.56
N ASP A 308 -3.95 -6.98 -21.03
CA ASP A 308 -2.84 -6.78 -21.98
C ASP A 308 -1.70 -5.86 -21.52
N TYR A 309 -1.50 -5.66 -20.20
CA TYR A 309 -0.23 -5.07 -19.72
C TYR A 309 0.93 -6.05 -19.93
N SER A 310 2.06 -5.53 -20.43
CA SER A 310 3.22 -6.35 -20.75
C SER A 310 3.87 -6.94 -19.49
N PRO A 311 4.10 -8.27 -19.42
CA PRO A 311 4.80 -8.89 -18.30
C PRO A 311 6.29 -8.50 -18.24
N ASP A 312 6.84 -8.02 -19.35
CA ASP A 312 8.21 -7.50 -19.44
C ASP A 312 8.30 -5.99 -19.15
N ALA A 313 7.17 -5.27 -19.25
CA ALA A 313 7.07 -3.82 -19.13
C ALA A 313 8.19 -3.05 -19.88
N GLN A 314 8.60 -1.89 -19.38
CA GLN A 314 9.78 -1.13 -19.83
C GLN A 314 11.02 -1.47 -18.97
N ASP A 315 12.22 -1.31 -19.55
CA ASP A 315 13.45 -1.32 -18.75
C ASP A 315 13.47 -0.08 -17.85
N TYR A 316 13.54 -0.30 -16.54
CA TYR A 316 13.46 0.73 -15.52
C TYR A 316 14.58 0.58 -14.47
N ALA A 317 15.73 0.05 -14.90
CA ALA A 317 16.89 -0.17 -14.04
C ALA A 317 17.41 1.12 -13.37
N ASP A 318 17.32 2.27 -14.05
CA ASP A 318 17.89 3.54 -13.56
C ASP A 318 17.21 4.09 -12.29
N ILE A 319 15.94 3.75 -12.05
CA ILE A 319 15.15 4.33 -10.94
C ILE A 319 14.83 3.28 -9.87
N LEU A 320 14.33 2.09 -10.26
CA LEU A 320 14.01 1.02 -9.30
C LEU A 320 15.15 0.02 -9.10
N GLY A 321 16.23 0.10 -9.88
CA GLY A 321 17.35 -0.85 -9.80
C GLY A 321 17.05 -2.23 -10.41
N PHE A 322 15.91 -2.39 -11.09
CA PHE A 322 15.50 -3.65 -11.70
C PHE A 322 15.15 -3.48 -13.19
N PRO A 323 15.73 -4.31 -14.08
CA PRO A 323 15.54 -4.19 -15.53
C PRO A 323 14.18 -4.71 -16.03
N SER A 324 13.42 -5.44 -15.20
CA SER A 324 12.12 -6.02 -15.58
C SER A 324 11.23 -6.28 -14.36
N PRO A 325 9.91 -6.43 -14.54
CA PRO A 325 8.99 -6.87 -13.48
C PRO A 325 9.35 -8.27 -12.95
N LEU A 326 9.81 -9.16 -13.82
CA LEU A 326 10.24 -10.51 -13.44
C LEU A 326 11.48 -10.48 -12.55
N SER A 327 12.48 -9.66 -12.88
CA SER A 327 13.66 -9.44 -12.05
C SER A 327 13.28 -8.93 -10.67
N LEU A 328 12.38 -7.94 -10.58
CA LEU A 328 11.85 -7.48 -9.29
C LEU A 328 11.17 -8.62 -8.50
N ALA A 329 10.29 -9.39 -9.16
CA ALA A 329 9.56 -10.49 -8.53
C ALA A 329 10.51 -11.58 -7.99
N LEU A 330 11.58 -11.90 -8.73
CA LEU A 330 12.60 -12.87 -8.32
C LEU A 330 13.38 -12.39 -7.09
N HIS A 331 13.87 -11.15 -7.08
CA HIS A 331 14.66 -10.62 -5.95
C HIS A 331 13.85 -10.48 -4.65
N ARG A 332 12.54 -10.24 -4.73
CA ARG A 332 11.63 -10.21 -3.55
C ARG A 332 11.49 -11.55 -2.85
N THR A 333 11.74 -12.67 -3.53
CA THR A 333 11.68 -14.01 -2.93
C THR A 333 12.77 -14.24 -1.87
N SER A 334 13.80 -13.38 -1.82
CA SER A 334 14.94 -13.50 -0.90
C SER A 334 14.77 -12.78 0.44
N THR A 335 13.79 -11.89 0.62
CA THR A 335 13.77 -10.95 1.76
C THR A 335 12.80 -11.31 2.89
N LYS A 336 11.86 -12.24 2.67
CA LYS A 336 10.96 -12.75 3.73
C LYS A 336 11.50 -14.08 4.31
N PRO A 337 12.00 -14.11 5.56
CA PRO A 337 12.61 -15.31 6.16
C PRO A 337 11.62 -16.47 6.43
N CYS A 338 10.31 -16.26 6.25
CA CYS A 338 9.28 -17.27 6.55
C CYS A 338 8.62 -17.91 5.31
N SER A 339 9.06 -17.60 4.08
CA SER A 339 8.48 -18.16 2.84
C SER A 339 9.52 -18.90 1.97
N LEU A 340 10.50 -19.55 2.60
CA LEU A 340 11.66 -20.16 1.93
C LEU A 340 11.34 -21.25 0.87
N TYR A 341 10.09 -21.68 0.70
CA TYR A 341 9.75 -22.90 -0.06
C TYR A 341 8.57 -22.79 -1.03
N VAL A 342 8.09 -21.58 -1.37
CA VAL A 342 7.00 -21.41 -2.34
C VAL A 342 7.39 -20.35 -3.36
N VAL A 343 7.43 -20.69 -4.65
CA VAL A 343 7.53 -19.69 -5.73
C VAL A 343 6.43 -18.65 -5.55
N ASN A 344 6.83 -17.37 -5.49
CA ASN A 344 5.87 -16.27 -5.33
C ASN A 344 4.87 -16.33 -6.51
N GLU A 345 3.59 -16.22 -6.19
CA GLU A 345 2.51 -16.28 -7.17
C GLU A 345 2.70 -15.26 -8.30
N SER A 346 3.30 -14.10 -8.00
CA SER A 346 3.70 -13.08 -8.97
C SER A 346 4.61 -13.63 -10.07
N VAL A 347 5.60 -14.47 -9.71
CA VAL A 347 6.51 -15.09 -10.69
C VAL A 347 5.76 -16.07 -11.59
N LYS A 348 4.86 -16.89 -11.02
CA LYS A 348 4.01 -17.81 -11.80
C LYS A 348 3.14 -17.05 -12.80
N LEU A 349 2.51 -15.98 -12.34
CA LEU A 349 1.66 -15.15 -13.18
C LEU A 349 2.44 -14.52 -14.33
N LEU A 350 3.59 -13.91 -14.05
CA LEU A 350 4.46 -13.32 -15.08
C LEU A 350 4.94 -14.36 -16.10
N LEU A 351 5.40 -15.53 -15.65
CA LEU A 351 5.83 -16.60 -16.55
C LEU A 351 4.68 -17.15 -17.39
N SER A 352 3.49 -17.31 -16.79
CA SER A 352 2.28 -17.76 -17.50
C SER A 352 1.79 -16.75 -18.53
N ALA A 353 1.95 -15.44 -18.27
CA ALA A 353 1.65 -14.36 -19.19
C ALA A 353 2.75 -14.16 -20.25
N GLY A 354 3.88 -14.84 -20.11
CA GLY A 354 4.94 -14.82 -21.10
C GLY A 354 6.04 -13.78 -20.87
N ALA A 355 6.44 -13.54 -19.62
CA ALA A 355 7.67 -12.81 -19.29
C ALA A 355 8.94 -13.46 -19.88
N THR A 356 9.74 -12.69 -20.60
CA THR A 356 11.05 -13.10 -21.11
C THR A 356 12.06 -13.26 -19.97
N LEU A 357 12.99 -14.22 -20.12
CA LEU A 357 14.11 -14.37 -19.19
C LEU A 357 15.39 -13.87 -19.85
N ASN A 358 16.05 -12.90 -19.21
CA ASN A 358 17.38 -12.44 -19.57
C ASN A 358 18.48 -13.30 -18.91
N ALA A 359 19.74 -13.04 -19.26
CA ALA A 359 20.87 -13.82 -18.73
C ALA A 359 21.02 -13.70 -17.21
N GLU A 360 20.68 -12.55 -16.62
CA GLU A 360 20.76 -12.33 -15.17
C GLU A 360 19.69 -13.12 -14.41
N GLU A 361 18.46 -13.16 -14.91
CA GLU A 361 17.35 -13.91 -14.32
C GLU A 361 17.60 -15.42 -14.39
N TRP A 362 18.17 -15.90 -15.49
CA TRP A 362 18.64 -17.30 -15.59
C TRP A 362 19.76 -17.59 -14.58
N THR A 363 20.71 -16.66 -14.43
CA THR A 363 21.80 -16.79 -13.46
C THR A 363 21.27 -16.79 -12.03
N TYR A 364 20.23 -15.99 -11.74
CA TYR A 364 19.56 -15.98 -10.44
C TYR A 364 18.81 -17.30 -10.19
N ALA A 365 18.00 -17.76 -11.13
CA ALA A 365 17.25 -19.01 -11.01
C ALA A 365 18.18 -20.21 -10.80
N LEU A 366 19.32 -20.25 -11.49
CA LEU A 366 20.40 -21.24 -11.33
C LEU A 366 21.41 -20.88 -10.23
N GLY A 367 21.21 -19.80 -9.49
CA GLY A 367 22.02 -19.44 -8.32
C GLY A 367 21.32 -19.82 -7.03
N THR A 368 19.99 -19.92 -7.06
CA THR A 368 19.13 -20.20 -5.90
C THR A 368 18.76 -21.68 -5.80
N ASP A 369 18.77 -22.25 -4.59
CA ASP A 369 18.39 -23.65 -4.28
C ASP A 369 16.87 -23.97 -4.44
N ARG A 370 16.22 -23.35 -5.44
CA ARG A 370 14.78 -23.34 -5.65
C ARG A 370 14.42 -24.16 -6.90
N THR A 371 14.33 -25.48 -6.72
CA THR A 371 13.95 -26.39 -7.82
C THR A 371 12.54 -26.14 -8.34
N ASP A 372 11.63 -25.71 -7.47
CA ASP A 372 10.25 -25.32 -7.79
C ASP A 372 10.21 -24.15 -8.79
N LEU A 373 11.08 -23.17 -8.63
CA LEU A 373 11.22 -22.05 -9.57
C LEU A 373 11.79 -22.52 -10.92
N LEU A 374 12.80 -23.38 -10.90
CA LEU A 374 13.41 -23.89 -12.12
C LEU A 374 12.44 -24.77 -12.93
N GLU A 375 11.71 -25.66 -12.27
CA GLU A 375 10.66 -26.47 -12.89
C GLU A 375 9.59 -25.58 -13.53
N LEU A 376 9.11 -24.57 -12.80
CA LEU A 376 8.11 -23.62 -13.29
C LEU A 376 8.59 -22.85 -14.53
N ILE A 377 9.84 -22.36 -14.52
CA ILE A 377 10.44 -21.70 -15.68
C ILE A 377 10.48 -22.68 -16.86
N LEU A 378 10.96 -23.90 -16.65
CA LEU A 378 11.08 -24.92 -17.69
C LEU A 378 9.72 -25.43 -18.22
N ASP A 379 8.66 -25.34 -17.43
CA ASP A 379 7.29 -25.64 -17.86
C ASP A 379 6.73 -24.58 -18.81
N HIS A 380 7.11 -23.31 -18.62
CA HIS A 380 6.60 -22.18 -19.40
C HIS A 380 7.58 -21.69 -20.47
N ARG A 381 8.84 -22.15 -20.46
CA ARG A 381 9.93 -21.64 -21.30
C ARG A 381 10.85 -22.75 -21.80
N ARG A 382 11.44 -22.50 -22.97
CA ARG A 382 12.51 -23.33 -23.52
C ARG A 382 13.86 -22.91 -22.94
N ILE A 383 14.74 -23.88 -22.81
CA ILE A 383 16.14 -23.66 -22.44
C ILE A 383 16.79 -22.75 -23.51
N PRO A 384 17.53 -21.70 -23.12
CA PRO A 384 18.21 -20.82 -24.07
C PRO A 384 19.21 -21.58 -24.96
N ARG A 385 19.49 -21.05 -26.15
CA ARG A 385 20.50 -21.61 -27.06
C ARG A 385 21.94 -21.24 -26.63
N PRO A 386 22.95 -22.05 -27.01
CA PRO A 386 24.38 -21.84 -26.71
C PRO A 386 24.87 -20.39 -26.81
N GLU A 387 24.42 -19.62 -27.81
CA GLU A 387 24.90 -18.25 -28.02
C GLU A 387 24.51 -17.27 -26.91
N ALA A 388 23.39 -17.52 -26.21
CA ALA A 388 22.89 -16.68 -25.11
C ALA A 388 23.73 -16.80 -23.83
N PHE A 389 24.45 -17.92 -23.66
CA PHE A 389 25.29 -18.18 -22.48
C PHE A 389 26.68 -17.53 -22.57
N SER A 390 27.05 -17.02 -23.74
CA SER A 390 28.42 -16.58 -24.06
C SER A 390 28.92 -15.33 -23.32
N LYS A 391 28.06 -14.57 -22.62
CA LYS A 391 28.43 -13.27 -22.04
C LYS A 391 28.20 -13.06 -20.54
N GLY A 392 27.72 -14.03 -19.77
CA GLY A 392 27.52 -13.75 -18.34
C GLY A 392 27.05 -14.88 -17.43
N PHE A 393 26.93 -16.11 -17.94
CA PHE A 393 26.22 -17.16 -17.23
C PHE A 393 26.80 -17.50 -15.85
N LEU A 394 28.08 -17.20 -15.62
CA LEU A 394 28.81 -17.64 -14.43
C LEU A 394 29.85 -16.60 -13.96
N ALA A 395 29.42 -15.35 -13.75
CA ALA A 395 30.19 -14.42 -12.91
C ALA A 395 29.51 -14.18 -11.55
N PRO A 396 29.46 -15.15 -10.63
CA PRO A 396 29.12 -14.86 -9.26
C PRO A 396 30.38 -14.45 -8.50
N HIS A 397 30.51 -13.16 -8.18
CA HIS A 397 31.52 -12.68 -7.22
C HIS A 397 31.34 -13.28 -5.79
N HIS A 398 30.35 -14.15 -5.55
CA HIS A 398 30.03 -14.72 -4.24
C HIS A 398 29.83 -16.25 -4.16
N CYS A 399 30.01 -17.05 -5.22
CA CYS A 399 29.63 -18.47 -5.21
C CYS A 399 30.82 -19.46 -5.12
N GLY A 400 31.75 -19.24 -4.19
CA GLY A 400 32.91 -20.12 -3.98
C GLY A 400 32.64 -21.33 -3.06
N LYS A 401 31.53 -21.35 -2.31
CA LYS A 401 31.24 -22.41 -1.32
C LYS A 401 29.87 -23.09 -1.49
N THR A 402 29.05 -22.64 -2.45
CA THR A 402 27.64 -23.05 -2.57
C THR A 402 27.36 -24.00 -3.75
N MET A 403 28.26 -24.12 -4.73
CA MET A 403 28.10 -25.08 -5.84
C MET A 403 28.10 -26.56 -5.38
N LEU A 404 28.73 -26.87 -4.23
CA LEU A 404 28.78 -28.22 -3.66
C LEU A 404 27.44 -28.71 -3.06
N LYS A 405 26.54 -27.82 -2.65
CA LYS A 405 25.21 -28.19 -2.13
C LYS A 405 24.13 -28.28 -3.20
N LEU A 406 24.40 -27.73 -4.38
CA LEU A 406 23.49 -27.66 -5.54
C LEU A 406 23.67 -28.84 -6.51
N LYS A 407 24.45 -29.85 -6.08
CA LYS A 407 25.13 -30.89 -6.86
C LYS A 407 24.21 -31.85 -7.65
N GLU A 408 22.98 -32.09 -7.20
CA GLU A 408 22.17 -33.24 -7.66
C GLU A 408 20.73 -32.86 -8.08
N LEU A 409 20.27 -31.66 -7.75
CA LEU A 409 18.87 -31.25 -7.89
C LEU A 409 18.53 -30.64 -9.25
N TRP A 410 19.46 -29.93 -9.90
CA TRP A 410 19.13 -29.21 -11.14
C TRP A 410 19.50 -29.97 -12.39
N LEU A 411 20.62 -30.70 -12.40
CA LEU A 411 21.07 -31.40 -13.60
C LEU A 411 20.05 -32.48 -14.00
N SER A 412 19.51 -33.22 -13.03
CA SER A 412 18.42 -34.19 -13.23
C SER A 412 17.18 -33.52 -13.83
N VAL A 413 16.70 -32.42 -13.23
CA VAL A 413 15.54 -31.64 -13.71
C VAL A 413 15.79 -31.07 -15.13
N LEU A 414 16.96 -30.50 -15.38
CA LEU A 414 17.34 -29.92 -16.67
C LEU A 414 17.48 -31.01 -17.75
N LEU A 415 18.09 -32.14 -17.42
CA LEU A 415 18.20 -33.31 -18.30
C LEU A 415 16.80 -33.86 -18.65
N ASN A 416 15.94 -34.00 -17.65
CA ASN A 416 14.53 -34.37 -17.76
C ASN A 416 13.71 -33.40 -18.62
N LYS A 417 14.16 -32.15 -18.76
CA LYS A 417 13.50 -31.11 -19.58
C LYS A 417 14.20 -30.86 -20.93
N GLY A 418 15.25 -31.62 -21.26
CA GLY A 418 15.87 -31.56 -22.58
C GLY A 418 17.20 -30.78 -22.66
N LEU A 419 17.84 -30.41 -21.54
CA LEU A 419 19.15 -29.73 -21.60
C LEU A 419 20.21 -30.62 -22.25
N GLU A 420 21.09 -30.02 -23.04
CA GLU A 420 22.32 -30.66 -23.50
C GLU A 420 23.45 -30.39 -22.50
N PRO A 421 24.01 -31.41 -21.82
CA PRO A 421 25.00 -31.20 -20.76
C PRO A 421 26.30 -30.54 -21.21
N SER A 422 26.65 -30.67 -22.49
CA SER A 422 27.81 -30.01 -23.10
C SER A 422 27.73 -28.48 -23.02
N LEU A 423 26.52 -27.90 -22.98
CA LEU A 423 26.28 -26.46 -22.89
C LEU A 423 26.71 -25.86 -21.53
N LEU A 424 26.79 -26.69 -20.50
CA LEU A 424 27.25 -26.25 -19.17
C LEU A 424 28.78 -26.20 -19.06
N LEU A 425 29.51 -26.78 -20.03
CA LEU A 425 30.97 -26.85 -20.02
C LEU A 425 31.58 -25.60 -20.66
N HIS A 426 31.74 -24.54 -19.86
CA HIS A 426 32.47 -23.33 -20.24
C HIS A 426 33.87 -23.25 -19.62
N PRO A 427 34.85 -22.59 -20.27
CA PRO A 427 36.23 -22.49 -19.78
C PRO A 427 36.35 -22.02 -18.32
N HIS A 428 35.61 -20.95 -17.97
CA HIS A 428 35.65 -20.37 -16.62
C HIS A 428 35.11 -21.30 -15.53
N MET A 429 34.16 -22.18 -15.87
CA MET A 429 33.66 -23.20 -14.95
C MET A 429 34.71 -24.26 -14.73
N LEU A 430 35.23 -24.82 -15.82
CA LEU A 430 36.21 -25.89 -15.77
C LEU A 430 37.45 -25.51 -14.98
N GLU A 431 37.87 -24.24 -15.00
CA GLU A 431 39.01 -23.73 -14.23
C GLU A 431 38.76 -23.62 -12.72
N LYS A 432 37.50 -23.42 -12.28
CA LYS A 432 37.17 -23.09 -10.89
C LYS A 432 36.33 -24.14 -10.15
N THR A 433 35.73 -25.09 -10.85
CA THR A 433 34.86 -26.11 -10.25
C THR A 433 35.65 -27.16 -9.46
N ASP A 434 35.03 -27.72 -8.42
CA ASP A 434 35.58 -28.84 -7.65
C ASP A 434 35.61 -30.14 -8.45
N SER A 435 36.52 -31.06 -8.09
CA SER A 435 36.72 -32.33 -8.79
C SER A 435 35.44 -33.16 -8.92
N ASP A 436 34.64 -33.23 -7.85
CA ASP A 436 33.41 -34.04 -7.84
C ASP A 436 32.33 -33.49 -8.80
N VAL A 437 32.20 -32.15 -8.86
CA VAL A 437 31.22 -31.48 -9.74
C VAL A 437 31.63 -31.68 -11.19
N LEU A 438 32.92 -31.54 -11.45
CA LEU A 438 33.50 -31.77 -12.76
C LEU A 438 33.31 -33.22 -13.20
N ASN A 439 33.52 -34.18 -12.31
CA ASN A 439 33.29 -35.59 -12.58
C ASN A 439 31.82 -35.87 -12.92
N TYR A 440 30.89 -35.44 -12.07
CA TYR A 440 29.46 -35.66 -12.29
C TYR A 440 28.94 -35.04 -13.60
N LEU A 441 29.36 -33.82 -13.96
CA LEU A 441 28.99 -33.20 -15.24
C LEU A 441 29.51 -33.99 -16.44
N LEU A 442 30.75 -34.46 -16.35
CA LEU A 442 31.37 -35.25 -17.40
C LEU A 442 30.67 -36.61 -17.58
N GLU A 443 30.03 -37.19 -16.56
CA GLU A 443 29.26 -38.43 -16.70
C GLU A 443 28.13 -38.35 -17.75
N PHE A 444 27.64 -37.15 -18.08
CA PHE A 444 26.53 -36.95 -19.02
C PHE A 444 26.96 -36.30 -20.34
N VAL A 445 28.27 -36.17 -20.57
CA VAL A 445 28.83 -35.53 -21.76
C VAL A 445 29.68 -36.53 -22.53
N ASN A 446 29.61 -36.49 -23.86
CA ASN A 446 30.52 -37.26 -24.69
C ASN A 446 31.88 -36.54 -24.76
N TRP A 447 32.90 -37.07 -24.08
CA TRP A 447 34.22 -36.43 -24.01
C TRP A 447 34.94 -36.38 -25.36
N SER A 448 34.61 -37.29 -26.27
CA SER A 448 35.21 -37.32 -27.61
C SER A 448 34.87 -36.05 -28.41
N THR A 449 33.67 -35.50 -28.21
CA THR A 449 33.14 -34.33 -28.91
C THR A 449 33.45 -32.99 -28.22
N LEU A 450 34.18 -32.98 -27.10
CA LEU A 450 34.59 -31.75 -26.43
C LEU A 450 35.51 -30.91 -27.32
N SER A 451 35.36 -29.58 -27.25
CA SER A 451 36.22 -28.66 -28.00
C SER A 451 37.69 -28.76 -27.53
N PRO A 452 38.66 -28.48 -28.41
CA PRO A 452 40.08 -28.52 -28.05
C PRO A 452 40.42 -27.63 -26.86
N SER A 453 39.80 -26.45 -26.76
CA SER A 453 40.02 -25.50 -25.66
C SER A 453 39.62 -26.06 -24.30
N LEU A 454 38.49 -26.77 -24.22
CA LEU A 454 38.04 -27.39 -22.97
C LEU A 454 38.92 -28.59 -22.58
N LYS A 455 39.38 -29.37 -23.56
CA LYS A 455 40.33 -30.49 -23.34
C LYS A 455 41.64 -29.99 -22.74
N ILE A 456 42.19 -28.88 -23.24
CA ILE A 456 43.41 -28.26 -22.70
C ILE A 456 43.25 -27.89 -21.22
N ILE A 457 42.10 -27.32 -20.83
CA ILE A 457 41.84 -26.95 -19.43
C ILE A 457 41.76 -28.20 -18.54
N LEU A 458 41.10 -29.26 -18.99
CA LEU A 458 41.01 -30.52 -18.26
C LEU A 458 42.38 -31.18 -18.09
N ASP A 459 43.20 -31.19 -19.15
CA ASP A 459 44.56 -31.73 -19.12
C ASP A 459 45.47 -30.92 -18.20
N GLN A 460 45.34 -29.59 -18.21
CA GLN A 460 46.07 -28.70 -17.32
C GLN A 460 45.69 -28.95 -15.85
N ARG A 461 44.40 -29.10 -15.54
CA ARG A 461 43.94 -29.41 -14.17
C ARG A 461 44.37 -30.79 -13.70
N ARG A 462 44.44 -31.77 -14.61
CA ARG A 462 44.99 -33.10 -14.35
C ARG A 462 46.48 -33.01 -14.03
N ALA A 463 47.25 -32.21 -14.79
CA ALA A 463 48.68 -32.00 -14.56
C ALA A 463 48.98 -31.26 -13.26
N GLU A 464 48.18 -30.26 -12.90
CA GLU A 464 48.28 -29.46 -11.68
C GLU A 464 47.73 -30.17 -10.43
N LYS A 465 47.16 -31.37 -10.58
CA LYS A 465 46.49 -32.15 -9.52
C LYS A 465 45.34 -31.40 -8.84
N THR A 466 44.72 -30.45 -9.55
CA THR A 466 43.54 -29.72 -9.07
C THR A 466 42.23 -30.42 -9.44
N TRP A 467 42.30 -31.52 -10.19
CA TRP A 467 41.18 -32.39 -10.54
C TRP A 467 41.60 -33.87 -10.51
N GLU A 468 40.81 -34.69 -9.80
CA GLU A 468 40.95 -36.15 -9.77
C GLU A 468 39.81 -36.82 -10.56
N PRO A 469 40.02 -37.20 -11.83
CA PRO A 469 39.01 -37.90 -12.62
C PRO A 469 38.70 -39.27 -12.01
N HIS A 470 37.43 -39.70 -12.10
CA HIS A 470 37.10 -41.07 -11.73
C HIS A 470 37.82 -42.08 -12.63
N THR A 471 38.22 -43.20 -12.05
CA THR A 471 39.03 -44.23 -12.72
C THR A 471 38.35 -44.85 -13.94
N TYR A 472 37.01 -44.79 -14.02
CA TYR A 472 36.28 -45.27 -15.19
C TYR A 472 36.31 -44.29 -16.37
N PHE A 473 36.70 -43.02 -16.18
CA PHE A 473 36.95 -42.09 -17.30
C PHE A 473 38.17 -42.46 -18.12
N ASP A 474 39.10 -43.23 -17.56
CA ASP A 474 40.23 -43.81 -18.30
C ASP A 474 39.83 -45.09 -19.07
N SER A 475 38.59 -45.53 -18.93
CA SER A 475 37.97 -46.63 -19.69
C SER A 475 36.86 -46.10 -20.60
N VAL A 476 36.54 -46.85 -21.67
CA VAL A 476 35.49 -46.43 -22.61
C VAL A 476 34.15 -46.31 -21.85
N PRO A 477 33.41 -45.19 -21.96
CA PRO A 477 32.10 -45.07 -21.33
C PRO A 477 31.21 -46.24 -21.75
N CYS A 478 30.33 -46.70 -20.86
CA CYS A 478 29.50 -47.86 -21.18
C CYS A 478 28.77 -47.64 -22.52
N LEU A 479 28.82 -48.63 -23.43
CA LEU A 479 28.28 -48.51 -24.78
C LEU A 479 26.83 -47.99 -24.78
N PHE A 480 26.08 -48.41 -23.77
CA PHE A 480 24.70 -47.99 -23.52
C PHE A 480 24.55 -46.47 -23.32
N HIS A 481 25.45 -45.84 -22.58
CA HIS A 481 25.48 -44.39 -22.40
C HIS A 481 25.95 -43.65 -23.67
N LEU A 482 26.94 -44.18 -24.38
CA LEU A 482 27.36 -43.62 -25.67
C LEU A 482 26.23 -43.67 -26.71
N CYS A 483 25.47 -44.77 -26.75
CA CYS A 483 24.28 -44.88 -27.59
C CYS A 483 23.22 -43.85 -27.21
N ARG A 484 22.97 -43.64 -25.91
CA ARG A 484 22.04 -42.60 -25.40
C ARG A 484 22.42 -41.22 -25.90
N LEU A 485 23.68 -40.83 -25.74
CA LEU A 485 24.18 -39.53 -26.17
C LEU A 485 24.14 -39.39 -27.69
N LYS A 486 24.50 -40.44 -28.45
CA LYS A 486 24.46 -40.40 -29.92
C LYS A 486 23.05 -40.28 -30.48
N VAL A 487 22.09 -41.01 -29.90
CA VAL A 487 20.67 -40.90 -30.28
C VAL A 487 20.14 -39.49 -30.00
N ARG A 488 20.56 -38.88 -28.88
CA ARG A 488 20.20 -37.52 -28.51
C ARG A 488 20.85 -36.46 -29.38
N GLU A 489 22.10 -36.64 -29.80
CA GLU A 489 22.79 -35.80 -30.77
C GLU A 489 22.07 -35.79 -32.13
N VAL A 490 21.56 -36.95 -32.58
CA VAL A 490 20.91 -37.09 -33.89
C VAL A 490 19.47 -36.55 -33.90
N LEU A 491 18.67 -36.87 -32.89
CA LEU A 491 17.26 -36.48 -32.84
C LEU A 491 17.04 -35.08 -32.26
N GLY A 492 18.00 -34.59 -31.48
CA GLY A 492 17.88 -33.38 -30.70
C GLY A 492 16.96 -33.54 -29.48
N PRO A 493 17.11 -32.66 -28.47
CA PRO A 493 16.33 -32.75 -27.25
C PRO A 493 14.85 -32.50 -27.47
N ASP A 494 14.47 -31.57 -28.35
CA ASP A 494 13.07 -31.19 -28.60
C ASP A 494 12.21 -32.34 -29.10
N GLN A 495 12.77 -33.20 -29.96
CA GLN A 495 12.05 -34.36 -30.51
C GLN A 495 11.99 -35.50 -29.50
N LEU A 496 13.06 -35.72 -28.74
CA LEU A 496 13.11 -36.73 -27.68
C LEU A 496 12.17 -36.42 -26.50
N MET A 497 11.85 -35.15 -26.26
CA MET A 497 10.90 -34.81 -25.21
C MET A 497 9.44 -35.02 -25.61
N ARG A 498 9.14 -35.17 -26.91
CA ARG A 498 7.77 -35.43 -27.39
C ARG A 498 7.42 -36.91 -27.26
N THR A 499 6.31 -37.20 -26.59
CA THR A 499 5.85 -38.58 -26.32
C THR A 499 5.56 -39.37 -27.59
N ASN A 500 4.98 -38.74 -28.61
CA ASN A 500 4.68 -39.35 -29.90
C ASN A 500 5.94 -39.77 -30.68
N VAL A 501 7.01 -38.97 -30.64
CA VAL A 501 8.25 -39.28 -31.36
C VAL A 501 9.00 -40.42 -30.69
N VAL A 502 9.10 -40.40 -29.35
CA VAL A 502 9.81 -41.46 -28.64
C VAL A 502 9.08 -42.79 -28.72
N GLN A 503 7.74 -42.81 -28.71
CA GLN A 503 6.96 -44.03 -28.92
C GLN A 503 7.11 -44.65 -30.33
N GLN A 504 7.57 -43.86 -31.31
CA GLN A 504 7.84 -44.32 -32.67
C GLN A 504 9.27 -44.88 -32.84
N LEU A 505 10.14 -44.74 -31.84
CA LEU A 505 11.47 -45.33 -31.88
C LEU A 505 11.36 -46.85 -31.73
N VAL A 506 12.07 -47.60 -32.56
CA VAL A 506 12.11 -49.07 -32.51
C VAL A 506 13.07 -49.53 -31.40
N VAL A 507 12.78 -49.13 -30.16
CA VAL A 507 13.54 -49.51 -28.96
C VAL A 507 12.58 -50.00 -27.87
N PRO A 508 13.01 -50.94 -27.00
CA PRO A 508 12.19 -51.40 -25.88
C PRO A 508 11.69 -50.25 -25.00
N SER A 509 10.45 -50.35 -24.48
CA SER A 509 9.83 -49.32 -23.64
C SER A 509 10.69 -48.82 -22.46
N PRO A 510 11.45 -49.68 -21.74
CA PRO A 510 12.36 -49.21 -20.68
C PRO A 510 13.48 -48.28 -21.18
N LEU A 511 13.85 -48.39 -22.46
CA LEU A 511 14.84 -47.51 -23.08
C LEU A 511 14.26 -46.13 -23.43
N HIS A 512 12.94 -45.97 -23.52
CA HIS A 512 12.33 -44.67 -23.74
C HIS A 512 12.55 -43.72 -22.56
N ASP A 513 12.44 -44.23 -21.32
CA ASP A 513 12.70 -43.44 -20.13
C ASP A 513 14.19 -43.16 -19.96
N PHE A 514 15.04 -44.14 -20.28
CA PHE A 514 16.49 -43.98 -20.37
C PHE A 514 16.91 -42.89 -21.38
N LEU A 515 16.33 -42.86 -22.58
CA LEU A 515 16.65 -41.81 -23.58
C LEU A 515 16.20 -40.40 -23.16
N LYS A 516 15.23 -40.31 -22.24
CA LYS A 516 14.69 -39.06 -21.71
C LYS A 516 15.33 -38.59 -20.39
N PHE A 517 16.27 -39.34 -19.85
CA PHE A 517 16.83 -39.05 -18.52
C PHE A 517 15.90 -39.22 -17.32
N ARG A 518 14.74 -39.87 -17.53
CA ARG A 518 13.76 -40.17 -16.48
C ARG A 518 14.20 -41.28 -15.53
N ASP A 519 15.21 -42.05 -15.92
CA ASP A 519 15.89 -43.06 -15.09
C ASP A 519 16.77 -42.44 -14.00
N ILE A 520 17.14 -41.18 -14.15
CA ILE A 520 17.86 -40.42 -13.13
C ILE A 520 16.83 -39.98 -12.10
N GLN A 521 16.87 -40.61 -10.92
CA GLN A 521 16.03 -40.19 -9.80
C GLN A 521 16.29 -38.71 -9.50
N GLU A 522 15.24 -37.90 -9.58
CA GLU A 522 15.13 -36.74 -8.71
C GLU A 522 15.27 -37.27 -7.29
N LEU A 523 16.24 -36.79 -6.51
CA LEU A 523 16.23 -37.03 -5.08
C LEU A 523 14.92 -36.42 -4.57
N SER A 524 13.90 -37.25 -4.44
CA SER A 524 12.78 -36.95 -3.57
C SER A 524 13.44 -36.53 -2.27
N SER A 525 13.21 -35.29 -1.85
CA SER A 525 13.39 -34.92 -0.45
C SER A 525 12.95 -36.13 0.36
N THR A 526 13.81 -36.69 1.19
CA THR A 526 13.42 -37.65 2.21
C THR A 526 12.46 -36.91 3.14
N ARG A 527 11.22 -36.73 2.68
CA ARG A 527 10.07 -36.45 3.52
C ARG A 527 9.82 -37.78 4.22
N PRO A 528 10.03 -37.87 5.55
CA PRO A 528 9.19 -38.80 6.28
C PRO A 528 7.73 -38.47 5.90
N PRO A 529 6.83 -39.46 5.84
CA PRO A 529 5.40 -39.15 5.74
C PRO A 529 5.09 -38.11 6.83
N PRO A 530 4.19 -37.14 6.57
CA PRO A 530 3.86 -36.15 7.58
C PRO A 530 3.59 -36.91 8.87
N SER A 531 4.39 -36.61 9.90
CA SER A 531 4.16 -37.17 11.22
C SER A 531 2.69 -36.90 11.60
N PRO A 532 2.05 -37.75 12.41
CA PRO A 532 0.61 -37.71 12.70
C PRO A 532 0.16 -36.46 13.50
N VAL A 533 0.89 -35.36 13.42
CA VAL A 533 0.62 -34.07 14.05
C VAL A 533 -0.34 -33.21 13.21
N ILE A 534 -0.54 -33.52 11.91
CA ILE A 534 -1.60 -32.89 11.10
C ILE A 534 -3.02 -33.31 11.57
N ASN A 535 -3.16 -34.46 12.24
CA ASN A 535 -4.41 -34.87 12.89
C ASN A 535 -4.71 -34.13 14.22
N ARG A 536 -3.88 -33.17 14.64
CA ARG A 536 -4.15 -32.30 15.79
C ARG A 536 -4.54 -30.86 15.44
N ILE A 537 -4.42 -30.44 14.18
CA ILE A 537 -4.89 -29.12 13.73
C ILE A 537 -6.32 -29.18 13.16
N GLU A 538 -6.77 -30.35 12.66
CA GLU A 538 -8.18 -30.55 12.31
C GLU A 538 -9.12 -30.70 13.52
N ARG A 539 -8.60 -30.91 14.75
CA ARG A 539 -9.39 -30.84 15.99
C ARG A 539 -9.54 -29.43 16.58
N TYR A 540 -8.86 -28.42 16.02
CA TYR A 540 -9.04 -27.02 16.44
C TYR A 540 -9.88 -26.18 15.45
N ARG A 541 -10.23 -26.73 14.27
CA ARG A 541 -11.18 -26.12 13.33
C ARG A 541 -12.63 -26.59 13.48
N SER A 542 -12.91 -27.45 14.47
CA SER A 542 -14.26 -27.99 14.73
C SER A 542 -14.95 -27.36 15.96
N THR A 543 -14.39 -26.33 16.61
CA THR A 543 -14.98 -25.75 17.84
C THR A 543 -15.21 -24.25 17.85
N HIS A 544 -14.95 -23.51 16.77
CA HIS A 544 -15.34 -22.09 16.67
C HIS A 544 -16.07 -21.78 15.35
N GLU A 545 -17.18 -22.48 15.14
CA GLU A 545 -18.37 -21.84 14.61
C GLU A 545 -19.10 -21.11 15.75
N HIS A 546 -19.72 -19.97 15.44
CA HIS A 546 -20.47 -19.04 16.29
C HIS A 546 -19.68 -17.92 16.98
N ARG A 547 -19.69 -16.72 16.39
CA ARG A 547 -20.71 -15.70 16.70
C ARG A 547 -20.52 -14.43 15.85
N HIS A 548 -21.54 -14.14 15.04
CA HIS A 548 -22.03 -12.78 14.84
C HIS A 548 -22.21 -12.09 16.19
N VAL A 549 -21.82 -10.81 16.32
CA VAL A 549 -22.61 -9.72 16.92
C VAL A 549 -22.02 -8.38 16.45
N VAL A 550 -22.88 -7.64 15.73
CA VAL A 550 -23.04 -6.17 15.60
C VAL A 550 -21.83 -5.32 15.23
#